data_AF-A0AAV3Y144-F1
#
_entry.id   AF-A0AAV3Y144-F1
#
_cell.length_a   1.000
_cell.length_b   1.000
_cell.length_c   1.000
_cell.angle_alpha   90.00
_cell.angle_beta   90.00
_cell.angle_gamma   90.00
#
_symmetry.space_group_name_H-M   'P 1'
#
loop_
_entity.id
_entity.type
_entity.pdbx_description
1 polymer ?
#
loop_
_entity_poly.entity_id
_entity_poly.type
_entity_poly.pdbx_seq_one_letter_code
_entity_poly.pdbx_strand_id
1 'polypeptide(L)' 'MPPSLLTAKYVYKRTDTVKTPLQRPYTGPYTVLASGEKTLLVDMGGRAERISIDRLKPAQVDPPNRSSCNHQRVVDVL' A
#
# COMPACT_ATOMS: atom_id res chain seq x y z
N MET A 1 -13.97 -6.27 7.60
CA MET A 1 -12.72 -5.56 7.27
C MET A 1 -11.54 -6.48 7.53
N PRO A 2 -10.58 -6.64 6.62
CA PRO A 2 -9.43 -7.52 6.84
C PRO A 2 -8.55 -6.98 7.98
N PRO A 3 -8.16 -7.81 8.97
CA PRO A 3 -7.35 -7.36 10.10
C PRO A 3 -5.96 -6.87 9.66
N SER A 4 -5.43 -7.39 8.55
CA SER A 4 -4.14 -7.01 7.98
C SER A 4 -4.08 -5.57 7.46
N LEU A 5 -5.21 -4.97 7.09
CA LEU A 5 -5.27 -3.57 6.62
C LEU A 5 -5.42 -2.56 7.76
N LEU A 6 -5.93 -3.01 8.92
CA LEU A 6 -6.08 -2.15 10.11
C LEU A 6 -4.74 -1.85 10.77
N THR A 7 -3.81 -2.80 10.74
CA THR A 7 -2.47 -2.67 11.33
C THR A 7 -1.42 -2.20 10.32
N ALA A 8 -1.77 -2.10 9.03
CA ALA A 8 -0.85 -1.71 7.98
C ALA A 8 -0.54 -0.21 8.05
N LYS A 9 0.75 0.13 8.12
CA LYS A 9 1.22 1.52 8.02
C LYS A 9 1.20 2.05 6.59
N TYR A 10 1.44 1.16 5.63
CA TYR A 10 1.50 1.47 4.21
C TYR A 10 0.60 0.52 3.42
N VAL A 11 -0.01 1.01 2.35
CA VAL A 11 -0.90 0.23 1.47
C VAL A 11 -0.62 0.53 0.00
N TYR A 12 -0.77 -0.48 -0.84
CA TYR A 12 -0.76 -0.35 -2.30
C TYR A 12 -2.17 -0.18 -2.84
N LYS A 13 -2.35 0.76 -3.77
CA LYS A 13 -3.63 0.98 -4.46
C LYS A 13 -3.66 0.25 -5.79
N ARG A 14 -4.70 -0.54 -6.05
CA ARG A 14 -4.96 -1.10 -7.39
C ARG A 14 -5.52 -0.02 -8.30
N THR A 15 -4.97 0.09 -9.50
CA THR A 15 -5.50 0.98 -10.56
C THR A 15 -6.27 0.13 -11.56
N ASP A 16 -7.59 0.31 -11.66
CA ASP A 16 -8.50 -0.49 -12.51
C ASP A 16 -8.69 0.08 -13.93
N THR A 17 -7.85 1.04 -14.35
CA THR A 17 -7.89 1.61 -15.70
C THR A 17 -7.25 0.65 -16.71
N VAL A 18 -7.71 0.67 -17.97
CA VAL A 18 -7.10 -0.06 -19.09
C VAL A 18 -5.62 0.33 -19.20
N LYS A 19 -4.74 -0.66 -19.09
CA LYS A 19 -3.29 -0.45 -18.99
C LYS A 19 -2.58 -0.75 -20.29
N THR A 20 -1.45 -0.09 -20.48
CA THR A 20 -0.44 -0.57 -21.42
C THR A 20 0.17 -1.88 -20.88
N PRO A 21 0.63 -2.80 -21.75
CA PRO A 21 1.04 -4.15 -21.35
C PRO A 21 2.08 -4.25 -20.23
N LEU A 22 2.90 -3.20 -20.02
CA LEU A 22 4.00 -3.19 -19.06
C LEU A 22 3.75 -2.27 -17.84
N GLN A 23 2.55 -1.71 -17.70
CA GLN A 23 2.24 -0.82 -16.58
C GLN A 23 1.80 -1.60 -15.34
N ARG A 24 2.39 -1.27 -14.18
CA ARG A 24 2.12 -1.99 -12.93
C ARG A 24 0.63 -1.95 -12.52
N PRO A 25 0.08 -3.08 -12.02
CA PRO A 25 -1.30 -3.17 -11.57
C PRO A 25 -1.59 -2.30 -10.33
N TYR A 26 -0.58 -2.16 -9.48
CA TYR A 26 -0.63 -1.40 -8.23
C TYR A 26 0.27 -0.19 -8.28
N THR A 27 -0.13 0.84 -7.55
CA THR A 27 0.62 2.08 -7.42
C THR A 27 1.00 2.25 -5.95
N GLY A 28 2.27 2.60 -5.72
CA GLY A 28 2.83 3.23 -4.52
C GLY A 28 2.56 2.57 -3.16
N PRO A 29 3.53 2.52 -2.25
CA PRO A 29 3.21 2.41 -0.84
C PRO A 29 2.70 3.78 -0.37
N TYR A 30 1.40 3.87 -0.10
CA TYR A 30 0.76 5.08 0.42
C TYR A 30 0.58 4.97 1.93
N THR A 31 0.71 6.09 2.64
CA THR A 31 0.58 6.12 4.10
C THR A 31 -0.88 6.13 4.51
N VAL A 32 -1.28 5.20 5.38
CA VAL A 32 -2.64 5.19 5.94
C VAL A 32 -2.72 6.27 7.02
N LEU A 33 -3.66 7.21 6.85
CA LEU A 33 -3.93 8.28 7.81
C LEU A 33 -5.01 7.89 8.81
N ALA A 34 -6.08 7.24 8.33
CA ALA A 34 -7.18 6.77 9.17
C ALA A 34 -7.83 5.53 8.57
N SER A 35 -8.26 4.61 9.42
CA SER A 35 -8.99 3.41 9.03
C SER A 35 -10.48 3.54 9.38
N GLY A 36 -11.36 3.30 8.40
CA GLY A 36 -12.80 3.15 8.61
C GLY A 36 -13.29 1.75 8.21
N GLU A 37 -14.54 1.41 8.49
CA GLU A 37 -15.07 0.03 8.36
C GLU A 37 -14.92 -0.61 6.97
N LYS A 38 -15.09 0.19 5.91
CA LYS A 38 -15.05 -0.23 4.50
C LYS A 38 -14.11 0.60 3.63
N THR A 39 -13.55 1.68 4.19
CA THR A 39 -12.69 2.61 3.47
C THR A 39 -11.50 3.00 4.33
N LEU A 40 -10.35 3.22 3.70
CA LEU A 40 -9.15 3.75 4.32
C LEU A 40 -8.91 5.16 3.78
N LEU A 41 -8.54 6.07 4.67
CA LEU A 41 -8.02 7.39 4.31
C LEU A 41 -6.51 7.25 4.11
N VAL A 42 -6.05 7.56 2.92
CA VAL A 42 -4.66 7.33 2.50
C VAL A 42 -4.06 8.62 1.96
N ASP A 43 -2.81 8.91 2.32
CA ASP A 43 -2.08 10.05 1.76
C ASP A 43 -1.40 9.68 0.45
N MET A 44 -1.77 10.36 -0.63
CA MET A 44 -1.20 10.19 -1.96
C MET A 44 -0.36 11.42 -2.35
N GLY A 45 0.66 11.74 -1.54
CA GLY A 45 1.58 12.84 -1.81
C GLY A 45 1.02 14.20 -1.41
N GLY A 46 0.44 14.29 -0.21
CA GLY A 46 -0.17 15.52 0.33
C GLY A 46 -1.66 15.66 0.02
N ARG A 47 -2.29 14.62 -0.55
CA ARG A 47 -3.73 14.55 -0.78
C ARG A 47 -4.29 13.35 -0.05
N ALA A 48 -5.20 13.60 0.89
CA ALA A 48 -5.94 12.56 1.59
C ALA A 48 -7.08 12.05 0.68
N GLU A 49 -7.03 10.77 0.30
CA GLU A 49 -8.06 10.12 -0.50
C GLU A 49 -8.71 8.98 0.29
N ARG A 50 -10.03 8.83 0.19
CA ARG A 50 -10.75 7.70 0.76
C ARG A 50 -10.88 6.59 -0.28
N ILE A 51 -10.29 5.43 0.01
CA ILE A 51 -10.26 4.29 -0.91
C ILE A 51 -10.91 3.08 -0.23
N SER A 52 -11.75 2.37 -0.96
CA SER A 52 -12.37 1.12 -0.49
C SER A 52 -11.34 0.03 -0.26
N ILE A 53 -11.49 -0.73 0.82
CA ILE A 53 -10.60 -1.84 1.20
C ILE A 53 -10.38 -2.89 0.10
N ASP A 54 -11.34 -3.09 -0.79
CA ASP A 54 -11.25 -4.04 -1.92
C ASP A 54 -10.11 -3.71 -2.90
N ARG A 55 -9.78 -2.42 -3.03
CA ARG A 55 -8.76 -1.93 -3.97
C ARG A 55 -7.39 -1.76 -3.32
N LEU A 56 -7.23 -2.18 -2.07
CA LEU A 56 -6.04 -1.97 -1.27
C LEU A 56 -5.37 -3.29 -0.92
N LYS A 57 -4.06 -3.34 -1.07
CA LYS A 57 -3.20 -4.44 -0.63
C LYS A 57 -2.28 -3.90 0.48
N PRO A 58 -2.19 -4.54 1.66
CA PRO A 58 -1.28 -4.08 2.71
C PRO A 58 0.16 -4.20 2.22
N ALA A 59 0.97 -3.16 2.46
CA ALA A 59 2.40 -3.21 2.23
C ALA A 59 3.08 -3.73 3.50
N GLN A 60 3.68 -4.91 3.41
CA GLN A 60 4.53 -5.41 4.49
C GLN A 60 5.89 -4.76 4.37
N VAL A 61 6.27 -4.02 5.42
CA VAL A 61 7.64 -3.56 5.59
C VAL A 61 8.27 -4.55 6.55
N ASP A 62 9.30 -5.24 6.09
CA ASP A 62 10.08 -6.09 6.99
C ASP A 62 10.54 -5.25 8.18
N PRO A 63 10.33 -5.71 9.42
CA PRO A 63 10.94 -5.04 10.56
C PRO A 63 12.45 -4.94 10.28
N PRO A 64 13.10 -3.81 10.59
CA PRO A 64 14.52 -3.65 10.31
C PRO A 64 15.26 -4.79 11.00
N ASN A 65 15.70 -5.77 10.21
CA ASN A 65 16.63 -6.77 10.67
C ASN A 65 17.86 -5.99 11.13
N ARG A 66 18.13 -5.96 12.43
CA ARG A 66 19.31 -5.30 13.01
C ARG A 66 20.64 -5.96 12.58
N SER A 67 20.61 -6.88 11.63
CA SER A 67 21.79 -7.49 11.01
C SER A 67 22.08 -6.77 9.70
N SER A 68 23.11 -5.95 9.74
CA SER A 68 23.71 -5.14 8.67
C SER A 68 23.76 -5.82 7.30
N CYS A 69 23.26 -5.14 6.25
CA CYS A 69 24.05 -4.67 5.09
C CYS A 69 23.15 -4.14 3.96
N ASN A 70 23.72 -3.22 3.17
CA ASN A 70 23.13 -2.38 2.12
C ASN A 70 22.12 -3.04 1.16
N HIS A 71 21.21 -2.20 0.64
CA HIS A 71 20.29 -2.40 -0.50
C HIS A 71 18.82 -2.69 -0.13
N GLN A 72 18.10 -1.67 0.36
CA GLN A 72 16.65 -1.74 0.59
C GLN A 72 15.91 -1.80 -0.76
N ARG A 73 15.82 -2.99 -1.34
CA ARG A 73 14.86 -3.31 -2.40
C ARG A 73 13.50 -3.47 -1.73
N VAL A 74 12.62 -2.49 -1.94
CA VAL A 74 11.19 -2.65 -1.67
C VAL A 74 10.74 -3.81 -2.54
N VAL A 75 10.40 -4.93 -1.92
CA VAL A 75 9.97 -6.14 -2.63
C VAL A 75 8.62 -5.85 -3.31
N ASP A 76 8.65 -5.74 -4.63
CA ASP A 76 7.44 -5.73 -5.46
C ASP A 76 6.85 -7.15 -5.44
N VAL A 77 5.86 -7.38 -4.56
CA VAL A 77 5.08 -8.62 -4.56
C VAL A 77 3.90 -8.45 -5.54
N LEU A 78 4.06 -9.12 -6.69
CA LEU A 78 3.12 -9.45 -7.78
C LEU A 78 1.67 -8.92 -7.67
#